data_AF-A0A0L8L931-F1
#
_entry.id   AF-A0A0L8L931-F1
#
_cell.length_a   1.000
_cell.length_b   1.000
_cell.length_c   1.000
_cell.angle_alpha   90.00
_cell.angle_beta   90.00
_cell.angle_gamma   90.00
#
_symmetry.space_group_name_H-M   'P 1'
#
loop_
_entity.id
_entity.type
_entity.pdbx_description
1 polymer ?
#
loop_
_entity_poly.entity_id
_entity_poly.type
_entity_poly.pdbx_seq_one_letter_code
_entity_poly.pdbx_strand_id
1 'polypeptide(L)'
;MHFRTLEEKLRERHPELGDRIQLGDIEGRDYLKVDLTGHQSVVLFLCRFGHADVWAIEDPDLDSPPSVWPLTTPADALVDAVHAVASAHLAGVPLPSPWRWHESEPSEVTELADLLVARDVRVLRVAAGNRYFPYGTRHAPKLDTVGGGWSKAVLEAELPDAYVRVALKPSLGWTVDAHSPLWDGWSRIDLGWCLRGRSSPVPGMPNTRVSLTEIAELLCRGRRTWDIESAWKPPRPSSPPAPTSAPTPQDALFPDALEDECVPGWFAGFRELWATAEGPEKRGGIGTLSASEVVEAVLEQLSDLGFADLREGVDPDEPIQSDFFHIAWHSGRKSLSTSAVHKMNSLAAASGEDAPKRLIVITGTGLTRPAADVANQAKAFAFYLDRETGELSAQHSRTHEALLPVRQPVRRELEPW
;
A
#
# COMPACT_ATOMS: atom_id res chain seq x y z
N MET A 1 -23.56 -22.36 2.80
CA MET A 1 -23.26 -23.35 1.73
C MET A 1 -23.03 -24.68 2.41
N HIS A 2 -23.61 -25.77 1.90
CA HIS A 2 -23.58 -27.09 2.54
C HIS A 2 -22.58 -28.00 1.79
N PHE A 3 -21.77 -28.78 2.50
CA PHE A 3 -20.72 -29.62 1.88
C PHE A 3 -21.26 -30.62 0.87
N ARG A 4 -22.48 -31.14 1.07
CA ARG A 4 -23.15 -31.99 0.08
C ARG A 4 -23.31 -31.32 -1.28
N THR A 5 -23.63 -30.03 -1.30
CA THR A 5 -23.73 -29.25 -2.54
C THR A 5 -22.37 -29.05 -3.21
N LEU A 6 -21.31 -28.90 -2.42
CA LEU A 6 -19.94 -28.82 -2.94
C LEU A 6 -19.49 -30.16 -3.52
N GLU A 7 -19.82 -31.26 -2.85
CA GLU A 7 -19.55 -32.63 -3.32
C GLU A 7 -20.26 -32.93 -4.65
N GLU A 8 -21.56 -32.63 -4.74
CA GLU A 8 -22.34 -32.77 -5.97
C GLU A 8 -21.75 -31.94 -7.12
N LYS A 9 -21.41 -30.67 -6.86
CA LYS A 9 -20.78 -29.78 -7.85
C LYS A 9 -19.40 -30.26 -8.29
N LEU A 10 -18.58 -30.76 -7.37
CA LEU A 10 -17.25 -31.28 -7.69
C LEU A 10 -17.37 -32.50 -8.61
N ARG A 11 -18.31 -33.42 -8.33
CA ARG A 11 -18.57 -34.60 -9.20
C ARG A 11 -19.13 -34.22 -10.56
N GLU A 12 -20.02 -33.22 -10.61
CA GLU A 12 -20.62 -32.75 -11.87
C GLU A 12 -19.58 -32.11 -12.78
N ARG A 13 -18.71 -31.27 -12.23
CA ARG A 13 -17.72 -30.49 -13.00
C ARG A 13 -16.46 -31.29 -13.34
N HIS A 14 -16.03 -32.18 -12.44
CA HIS A 14 -14.76 -32.91 -12.50
C HIS A 14 -15.00 -34.42 -12.32
N PRO A 15 -15.70 -35.08 -13.26
CA PRO A 15 -16.12 -36.48 -13.15
C PRO A 15 -14.94 -37.46 -13.04
N GLU A 16 -13.76 -37.10 -13.54
CA GLU A 16 -12.53 -37.88 -13.43
C GLU A 16 -12.03 -38.06 -11.98
N LEU A 17 -12.47 -37.21 -11.05
CA LEU A 17 -12.22 -37.37 -9.61
C LEU A 17 -13.36 -38.09 -8.88
N GLY A 18 -14.46 -38.44 -9.57
CA GLY A 18 -15.71 -38.96 -9.00
C GLY A 18 -15.54 -40.02 -7.91
N ASP A 19 -14.78 -41.07 -8.22
CA ASP A 19 -14.55 -42.23 -7.35
C ASP A 19 -13.60 -41.94 -6.17
N ARG A 20 -12.92 -40.78 -6.20
CA ARG A 20 -11.95 -40.34 -5.18
C ARG A 20 -12.56 -39.35 -4.19
N ILE A 21 -13.74 -38.83 -4.48
CA ILE A 21 -14.41 -37.80 -3.68
C ILE A 21 -15.18 -38.45 -2.54
N GLN A 22 -14.83 -38.06 -1.33
CA GLN A 22 -15.48 -38.51 -0.09
C GLN A 22 -15.94 -37.31 0.74
N LEU A 23 -17.14 -37.41 1.29
CA LEU A 23 -17.57 -36.55 2.38
C LEU A 23 -17.15 -37.21 3.69
N GLY A 24 -16.45 -36.47 4.54
CA GLY A 24 -16.08 -36.93 5.87
C GLY A 24 -16.64 -36.03 6.96
N ASP A 25 -16.63 -36.56 8.18
CA ASP A 25 -17.01 -35.85 9.41
C ASP A 25 -15.94 -36.14 10.47
N ILE A 26 -15.34 -35.09 11.02
CA ILE A 26 -14.46 -35.16 12.19
C ILE A 26 -15.04 -34.25 13.25
N GLU A 27 -15.42 -34.82 14.39
CA GLU A 27 -15.93 -34.09 15.56
C GLU A 27 -17.13 -33.17 15.25
N GLY A 28 -18.00 -33.58 14.33
CA GLY A 28 -19.17 -32.80 13.90
C GLY A 28 -18.83 -31.68 12.92
N ARG A 29 -17.65 -31.72 12.30
CA ARG A 29 -17.24 -30.83 11.22
C ARG A 29 -17.14 -31.61 9.93
N ASP A 30 -18.09 -31.35 9.05
CA ASP A 30 -18.08 -31.83 7.68
C ASP A 30 -16.84 -31.32 6.93
N TYR A 31 -16.26 -32.16 6.09
CA TYR A 31 -15.23 -31.80 5.12
C TYR A 31 -15.40 -32.57 3.81
N LEU A 32 -14.86 -32.00 2.74
CA LEU A 32 -14.79 -32.64 1.44
C LEU A 32 -13.35 -33.09 1.19
N LYS A 33 -13.15 -34.37 0.89
CA LYS A 33 -11.85 -34.99 0.71
C LYS A 33 -11.73 -35.57 -0.69
N VAL A 34 -10.56 -35.40 -1.31
CA VAL A 34 -10.18 -36.08 -2.54
C VAL A 34 -8.98 -36.98 -2.25
N ASP A 35 -9.18 -38.29 -2.36
CA ASP A 35 -8.13 -39.28 -2.14
C ASP A 35 -7.10 -39.29 -3.29
N LEU A 36 -5.84 -39.11 -2.93
CA LEU A 36 -4.69 -39.19 -3.83
C LEU A 36 -4.06 -40.60 -3.75
N THR A 37 -2.80 -40.72 -4.17
CA THR A 37 -2.00 -41.95 -4.00
C THR A 37 -1.35 -42.01 -2.62
N GLY A 38 -1.11 -43.21 -2.08
CA GLY A 38 -0.25 -43.38 -0.90
C GLY A 38 -0.80 -42.79 0.41
N HIS A 39 -2.11 -42.88 0.64
CA HIS A 39 -2.81 -42.32 1.82
C HIS A 39 -2.79 -40.77 1.92
N GLN A 40 -2.38 -40.09 0.86
CA GLN A 40 -2.47 -38.63 0.77
C GLN A 40 -3.86 -38.19 0.33
N SER A 41 -4.24 -36.97 0.69
CA SER A 41 -5.52 -36.39 0.28
C SER A 41 -5.46 -34.87 0.25
N VAL A 42 -6.28 -34.28 -0.62
CA VAL A 42 -6.63 -32.85 -0.56
C VAL A 42 -7.92 -32.71 0.21
N VAL A 43 -7.99 -31.75 1.12
CA VAL A 43 -9.16 -31.55 1.99
C VAL A 43 -9.65 -30.11 1.90
N LEU A 44 -10.92 -29.93 1.57
CA LEU A 44 -11.65 -28.68 1.71
C LEU A 44 -12.49 -28.74 2.98
N PHE A 45 -12.33 -27.76 3.86
CA PHE A 45 -13.07 -27.69 5.12
C PHE A 45 -13.34 -26.24 5.53
N LEU A 46 -14.24 -26.09 6.50
CA LEU A 46 -14.57 -24.81 7.12
C LEU A 46 -13.83 -24.69 8.44
N CYS A 47 -13.10 -23.60 8.62
CA CYS A 47 -12.31 -23.38 9.81
C CYS A 47 -12.25 -21.91 10.18
N ARG A 48 -11.74 -21.65 11.38
CA ARG A 48 -11.59 -20.30 11.91
C ARG A 48 -10.12 -19.91 11.94
N PHE A 49 -9.75 -18.88 11.19
CA PHE A 49 -8.44 -18.26 11.25
C PHE A 49 -8.55 -16.93 12.01
N GLY A 50 -8.05 -16.92 13.25
CA GLY A 50 -8.24 -15.80 14.18
C GLY A 50 -9.72 -15.46 14.43
N HIS A 51 -10.18 -14.34 13.88
CA HIS A 51 -11.55 -13.84 14.08
C HIS A 51 -12.49 -14.10 12.90
N ALA A 52 -12.03 -14.73 11.82
CA ALA A 52 -12.82 -14.96 10.62
C ALA A 52 -12.99 -16.46 10.35
N ASP A 53 -14.20 -16.84 9.95
CA ASP A 53 -14.49 -18.16 9.38
C ASP A 53 -14.15 -18.14 7.89
N VAL A 54 -13.44 -19.16 7.41
CA VAL A 54 -12.91 -19.25 6.04
C VAL A 54 -13.06 -20.67 5.51
N TRP A 55 -13.12 -20.77 4.17
CA TRP A 55 -12.84 -22.03 3.49
C TRP A 55 -11.34 -22.23 3.44
N ALA A 56 -10.86 -23.42 3.80
CA ALA A 56 -9.45 -23.79 3.68
C ALA A 56 -9.32 -25.04 2.83
N ILE A 57 -8.37 -25.03 1.90
CA ILE A 57 -7.94 -26.19 1.12
C ILE A 57 -6.55 -26.55 1.63
N GLU A 58 -6.44 -27.68 2.34
CA GLU A 58 -5.17 -28.28 2.73
C GLU A 58 -4.71 -29.26 1.65
N ASP A 59 -3.46 -29.09 1.22
CA ASP A 59 -2.77 -30.02 0.35
C ASP A 59 -2.02 -31.09 1.19
N PRO A 60 -1.47 -32.15 0.56
CA PRO A 60 -0.73 -33.20 1.27
C PRO A 60 0.60 -32.75 1.86
N ASP A 61 1.18 -31.65 1.38
CA ASP A 61 2.41 -31.06 1.88
C ASP A 61 2.07 -30.15 3.07
N LEU A 62 2.05 -30.76 4.25
CA LEU A 62 1.64 -30.10 5.48
C LEU A 62 2.61 -29.01 5.95
N ASP A 63 3.76 -28.83 5.29
CA ASP A 63 4.71 -27.74 5.53
C ASP A 63 4.37 -26.49 4.69
N SER A 64 3.43 -26.61 3.75
CA SER A 64 2.91 -25.52 2.92
C SER A 64 1.64 -24.92 3.54
N PRO A 65 1.48 -23.58 3.53
CA PRO A 65 0.28 -22.94 4.04
C PRO A 65 -0.95 -23.31 3.18
N PRO A 66 -2.12 -23.53 3.79
CA PRO A 66 -3.33 -23.90 3.06
C PRO A 66 -3.83 -22.75 2.19
N SER A 67 -4.57 -23.08 1.13
CA SER A 67 -5.28 -22.05 0.37
C SER A 67 -6.54 -21.62 1.13
N VAL A 68 -6.61 -20.36 1.56
CA VAL A 68 -7.74 -19.83 2.35
C VAL A 68 -8.59 -18.85 1.54
N TRP A 69 -9.90 -18.97 1.65
CA TRP A 69 -10.88 -18.25 0.84
C TRP A 69 -12.03 -17.67 1.67
N PRO A 70 -12.59 -16.51 1.31
CA PRO A 70 -13.76 -15.94 1.96
C PRO A 70 -14.99 -16.87 1.90
N LEU A 71 -15.88 -16.81 2.90
CA LEU A 71 -17.16 -17.55 2.86
C LEU A 71 -18.06 -17.16 1.68
N THR A 72 -17.87 -15.97 1.13
CA THR A 72 -18.58 -15.45 -0.03
C THR A 72 -18.05 -15.99 -1.36
N THR A 73 -17.00 -16.81 -1.34
CA THR A 73 -16.43 -17.41 -2.56
C THR A 73 -17.47 -18.32 -3.23
N PRO A 74 -17.70 -18.18 -4.55
CA PRO A 74 -18.61 -19.04 -5.29
C PRO A 74 -18.22 -20.53 -5.17
N ALA A 75 -19.22 -21.41 -5.12
CA ALA A 75 -19.00 -22.85 -5.01
C ALA A 75 -18.12 -23.38 -6.15
N ASP A 76 -18.35 -22.86 -7.36
CA ASP A 76 -17.65 -23.28 -8.57
C ASP A 76 -16.15 -22.98 -8.48
N ALA A 77 -15.77 -21.83 -7.94
CA ALA A 77 -14.37 -21.48 -7.71
C ALA A 77 -13.71 -22.37 -6.65
N LEU A 78 -14.42 -22.72 -5.57
CA LEU A 78 -13.90 -23.60 -4.53
C LEU A 78 -13.67 -25.02 -5.03
N VAL A 79 -14.62 -25.60 -5.78
CA VAL A 79 -14.47 -26.97 -6.31
C VAL A 79 -13.41 -27.02 -7.41
N ASP A 80 -13.29 -25.98 -8.24
CA ASP A 80 -12.24 -25.88 -9.26
C ASP A 80 -10.86 -25.74 -8.61
N ALA A 81 -10.74 -25.02 -7.49
CA ALA A 81 -9.51 -24.94 -6.70
C ALA A 81 -9.10 -26.30 -6.13
N VAL A 82 -10.04 -27.04 -5.52
CA VAL A 82 -9.79 -28.40 -4.99
C VAL A 82 -9.34 -29.33 -6.11
N HIS A 83 -10.04 -29.31 -7.25
CA HIS A 83 -9.66 -30.10 -8.41
C HIS A 83 -8.26 -29.74 -8.91
N ALA A 84 -7.92 -28.45 -9.02
CA ALA A 84 -6.60 -28.02 -9.49
C ALA A 84 -5.47 -28.56 -8.60
N VAL A 85 -5.64 -28.48 -7.27
CA VAL A 85 -4.67 -29.03 -6.31
C VAL A 85 -4.57 -30.54 -6.43
N ALA A 86 -5.70 -31.25 -6.42
CA ALA A 86 -5.72 -32.70 -6.51
C ALA A 86 -5.08 -33.20 -7.82
N SER A 87 -5.44 -32.60 -8.96
CA SER A 87 -4.93 -32.96 -10.27
C SER A 87 -3.43 -32.69 -10.41
N ALA A 88 -2.92 -31.58 -9.85
CA ALA A 88 -1.49 -31.29 -9.83
C ALA A 88 -0.69 -32.36 -9.07
N HIS A 89 -1.17 -32.76 -7.88
CA HIS A 89 -0.52 -33.82 -7.09
C HIS A 89 -0.60 -35.19 -7.77
N LEU A 90 -1.76 -35.55 -8.34
CA LEU A 90 -1.93 -36.82 -9.07
C LEU A 90 -1.00 -36.91 -10.29
N ALA A 91 -0.76 -35.78 -10.96
CA ALA A 91 0.14 -35.72 -12.13
C ALA A 91 1.62 -35.52 -11.75
N GLY A 92 1.94 -35.20 -10.49
CA GLY A 92 3.30 -34.90 -10.05
C GLY A 92 3.88 -33.64 -10.69
N VAL A 93 3.03 -32.65 -10.98
CA VAL A 93 3.42 -31.38 -11.60
C VAL A 93 3.13 -30.20 -10.65
N PRO A 94 3.84 -29.08 -10.78
CA PRO A 94 3.50 -27.87 -10.03
C PRO A 94 2.08 -27.40 -10.32
N LEU A 95 1.42 -26.82 -9.32
CA LEU A 95 0.10 -26.23 -9.48
C LEU A 95 0.14 -25.15 -10.57
N PRO A 96 -0.79 -25.13 -11.55
CA PRO A 96 -0.78 -24.13 -12.60
C PRO A 96 -1.31 -22.79 -12.08
N SER A 97 -0.94 -21.71 -12.78
CA SER A 97 -1.56 -20.39 -12.63
C SER A 97 -3.03 -20.45 -13.11
N PRO A 98 -3.99 -19.79 -12.45
CA PRO A 98 -3.85 -18.87 -11.31
C PRO A 98 -3.85 -19.56 -9.94
N TRP A 99 -4.14 -20.87 -9.86
CA TRP A 99 -4.37 -21.60 -8.62
C TRP A 99 -3.15 -21.66 -7.68
N ARG A 100 -1.94 -21.70 -8.24
CA ARG A 100 -0.68 -21.59 -7.48
C ARG A 100 -0.52 -20.30 -6.69
N TRP A 101 -1.29 -19.29 -7.08
CA TRP A 101 -1.37 -18.00 -6.43
C TRP A 101 -2.61 -17.86 -5.54
N HIS A 102 -3.35 -18.94 -5.33
CA HIS A 102 -4.63 -18.97 -4.61
C HIS A 102 -5.67 -18.00 -5.21
N GLU A 103 -5.64 -17.83 -6.53
CA GLU A 103 -6.56 -17.00 -7.29
C GLU A 103 -7.45 -17.86 -8.17
N SER A 104 -8.72 -17.46 -8.32
CA SER A 104 -9.70 -18.21 -9.12
C SER A 104 -9.66 -17.85 -10.60
N GLU A 105 -9.12 -16.68 -10.95
CA GLU A 105 -9.08 -16.16 -12.31
C GLU A 105 -7.67 -15.63 -12.64
N PRO A 106 -7.19 -15.81 -13.88
CA PRO A 106 -5.99 -15.14 -14.35
C PRO A 106 -6.16 -13.61 -14.29
N SER A 107 -5.10 -12.92 -13.91
CA SER A 107 -5.04 -11.46 -13.86
C SER A 107 -3.66 -10.96 -14.27
N GLU A 108 -3.55 -9.65 -14.50
CA GLU A 108 -2.27 -9.03 -14.86
C GLU A 108 -1.21 -9.27 -13.77
N VAL A 109 -1.63 -9.40 -12.50
CA VAL A 109 -0.71 -9.64 -11.40
C VAL A 109 -0.27 -11.10 -11.29
N THR A 110 -1.13 -12.08 -11.62
CA THR A 110 -0.74 -13.50 -11.64
C THR A 110 0.24 -13.75 -12.79
N GLU A 111 0.03 -13.12 -13.95
CA GLU A 111 0.97 -13.18 -15.07
C GLU A 111 2.32 -12.54 -14.72
N LEU A 112 2.32 -11.38 -14.05
CA LEU A 112 3.56 -10.77 -13.56
C LEU A 112 4.28 -11.69 -12.56
N ALA A 113 3.54 -12.34 -11.66
CA ALA A 113 4.11 -13.31 -10.73
C ALA A 113 4.75 -14.50 -11.46
N ASP A 114 4.09 -14.98 -12.52
CA ASP A 114 4.63 -16.05 -13.36
C ASP A 114 5.94 -15.65 -14.03
N LEU A 115 6.02 -14.42 -14.55
CA LEU A 115 7.22 -13.85 -15.15
C LEU A 115 8.38 -13.68 -14.15
N LEU A 116 8.07 -13.35 -12.90
CA LEU A 116 9.06 -13.21 -11.83
C LEU A 116 9.60 -14.57 -11.38
N VAL A 117 8.73 -15.56 -11.18
CA VAL A 117 9.16 -16.94 -10.84
C VAL A 117 10.03 -17.53 -11.94
N ALA A 118 9.68 -17.31 -13.21
CA ALA A 118 10.49 -17.77 -14.35
C ALA A 118 11.89 -17.15 -14.40
N ARG A 119 12.16 -16.13 -13.58
CA ARG A 119 13.45 -15.43 -13.43
C ARG A 119 14.04 -15.62 -12.03
N ASP A 120 13.64 -16.68 -11.33
CA ASP A 120 14.12 -17.06 -10.00
C ASP A 120 13.86 -16.01 -8.90
N VAL A 121 12.86 -15.14 -9.08
CA VAL A 121 12.41 -14.22 -8.04
C VAL A 121 11.37 -14.90 -7.16
N ARG A 122 11.59 -14.83 -5.84
CA ARG A 122 10.68 -15.41 -4.85
C ARG A 122 9.44 -14.51 -4.70
N VAL A 123 8.35 -14.89 -5.33
CA VAL A 123 7.04 -14.27 -5.10
C VAL A 123 6.49 -14.78 -3.77
N LEU A 124 6.20 -13.85 -2.85
CA LEU A 124 5.67 -14.17 -1.53
C LEU A 124 4.14 -14.22 -1.55
N ARG A 125 3.54 -13.34 -2.35
CA ARG A 125 2.09 -13.11 -2.30
C ARG A 125 1.58 -12.51 -3.59
N VAL A 126 0.38 -12.94 -3.97
CA VAL A 126 -0.40 -12.37 -5.07
C VAL A 126 -1.83 -12.21 -4.55
N ALA A 127 -2.46 -11.09 -4.89
CA ALA A 127 -3.84 -10.82 -4.53
C ALA A 127 -4.51 -9.95 -5.59
N ALA A 128 -5.51 -10.51 -6.27
CA ALA A 128 -6.39 -9.84 -7.22
C ALA A 128 -7.85 -10.01 -6.79
N GLY A 129 -8.37 -11.24 -6.89
CA GLY A 129 -9.72 -11.61 -6.48
C GLY A 129 -9.74 -12.14 -5.05
N ASN A 130 -8.82 -13.04 -4.72
CA ASN A 130 -8.68 -13.57 -3.36
C ASN A 130 -7.67 -12.75 -2.55
N ARG A 131 -8.16 -12.09 -1.49
CA ARG A 131 -7.31 -11.29 -0.61
C ARG A 131 -6.97 -12.01 0.69
N TYR A 132 -7.46 -13.22 0.89
CA TYR A 132 -7.29 -13.93 2.14
C TYR A 132 -5.98 -14.71 2.08
N PHE A 133 -5.17 -14.59 3.13
CA PHE A 133 -3.87 -15.24 3.18
C PHE A 133 -3.57 -15.71 4.60
N PRO A 134 -3.18 -16.98 4.78
CA PRO A 134 -2.87 -17.51 6.10
C PRO A 134 -1.44 -17.16 6.50
N TYR A 135 -1.18 -16.96 7.79
CA TYR A 135 0.16 -16.79 8.32
C TYR A 135 0.25 -17.24 9.78
N GLY A 136 1.46 -17.28 10.33
CA GLY A 136 1.74 -17.88 11.63
C GLY A 136 1.88 -19.40 11.54
N THR A 137 2.00 -20.06 12.69
CA THR A 137 2.15 -21.52 12.76
C THR A 137 0.83 -22.23 12.57
N ARG A 138 0.88 -23.49 12.12
CA ARG A 138 -0.27 -24.39 11.99
C ARG A 138 -1.08 -24.55 13.27
N HIS A 139 -0.45 -24.44 14.44
CA HIS A 139 -1.12 -24.53 15.73
C HIS A 139 -1.79 -23.22 16.19
N ALA A 140 -1.39 -22.09 15.61
CA ALA A 140 -1.94 -20.78 15.91
C ALA A 140 -2.14 -19.95 14.62
N PRO A 141 -2.96 -20.46 13.66
CA PRO A 141 -3.06 -19.86 12.35
C PRO A 141 -3.79 -18.51 12.43
N LYS A 142 -3.24 -17.52 11.74
CA LYS A 142 -3.77 -16.16 11.65
C LYS A 142 -4.19 -15.87 10.22
N LEU A 143 -5.22 -15.04 10.06
CA LEU A 143 -5.66 -14.57 8.74
C LEU A 143 -5.19 -13.14 8.52
N ASP A 144 -4.61 -12.90 7.37
CA ASP A 144 -4.36 -11.55 6.88
C ASP A 144 -5.19 -11.28 5.62
N THR A 145 -5.49 -10.01 5.39
CA THR A 145 -6.17 -9.53 4.18
C THR A 145 -5.23 -8.63 3.40
N VAL A 146 -4.86 -9.08 2.21
CA VAL A 146 -3.88 -8.44 1.33
C VAL A 146 -4.50 -7.27 0.58
N GLY A 147 -3.76 -6.17 0.51
CA GLY A 147 -4.18 -4.99 -0.23
C GLY A 147 -5.25 -4.22 0.52
N GLY A 148 -4.93 -2.99 0.94
CA GLY A 148 -5.96 -2.03 1.31
C GLY A 148 -6.96 -1.86 0.15
N GLY A 149 -8.19 -1.47 0.45
CA GLY A 149 -9.32 -1.39 -0.50
C GLY A 149 -9.15 -0.45 -1.71
N TRP A 150 -7.93 0.05 -1.95
CA TRP A 150 -7.58 1.06 -2.94
C TRP A 150 -6.72 0.52 -4.09
N SER A 151 -6.23 -0.71 -4.01
CA SER A 151 -5.50 -1.35 -5.13
C SER A 151 -6.40 -2.40 -5.78
N LYS A 152 -6.46 -2.47 -7.11
CA LYS A 152 -7.18 -3.54 -7.84
C LYS A 152 -6.49 -4.88 -7.60
N ALA A 153 -5.17 -4.91 -7.72
CA ALA A 153 -4.35 -6.08 -7.52
C ALA A 153 -3.00 -5.72 -6.87
N VAL A 154 -2.38 -6.68 -6.17
CA VAL A 154 -1.11 -6.52 -5.45
C VAL A 154 -0.28 -7.79 -5.59
N LEU A 155 1.02 -7.61 -5.75
CA LEU A 155 2.04 -8.66 -5.66
C LEU A 155 3.13 -8.20 -4.70
N GLU A 156 3.58 -9.11 -3.83
CA GLU A 156 4.72 -8.90 -2.95
C GLU A 156 5.78 -9.95 -3.29
N ALA A 157 7.02 -9.51 -3.49
CA ALA A 157 8.14 -10.36 -3.86
C ALA A 157 9.41 -9.99 -3.09
N GLU A 158 10.25 -10.98 -2.87
CA GLU A 158 11.56 -10.85 -2.25
C GLU A 158 12.64 -10.91 -3.33
N LEU A 159 13.46 -9.86 -3.39
CA LEU A 159 14.68 -9.79 -4.18
C LEU A 159 15.89 -9.90 -3.23
N PRO A 160 17.09 -10.21 -3.75
CA PRO A 160 18.28 -10.40 -2.93
C PRO A 160 18.60 -9.23 -1.97
N ASP A 161 18.24 -8.00 -2.34
CA ASP A 161 18.59 -6.77 -1.64
C ASP A 161 17.38 -5.87 -1.29
N ALA A 162 16.15 -6.31 -1.57
CA ALA A 162 14.94 -5.53 -1.30
C ALA A 162 13.69 -6.41 -1.22
N TYR A 163 12.66 -5.91 -0.53
CA TYR A 163 11.30 -6.39 -0.70
C TYR A 163 10.58 -5.43 -1.62
N VAL A 164 9.84 -5.95 -2.58
CA VAL A 164 9.05 -5.11 -3.49
C VAL A 164 7.58 -5.43 -3.36
N ARG A 165 6.78 -4.38 -3.49
CA ARG A 165 5.35 -4.46 -3.62
C ARG A 165 4.96 -3.80 -4.93
N VAL A 166 4.40 -4.60 -5.83
CA VAL A 166 3.82 -4.13 -7.07
C VAL A 166 2.32 -4.03 -6.89
N ALA A 167 1.71 -2.90 -7.24
CA ALA A 167 0.27 -2.73 -7.16
C ALA A 167 -0.29 -2.16 -8.45
N LEU A 168 -1.42 -2.71 -8.88
CA LEU A 168 -2.24 -2.14 -9.94
C LEU A 168 -3.34 -1.30 -9.30
N LYS A 169 -3.21 0.03 -9.41
CA LYS A 169 -4.12 1.03 -8.85
C LYS A 169 -5.13 1.48 -9.92
N PRO A 170 -6.43 1.59 -9.61
CA PRO A 170 -7.43 1.96 -10.61
C PRO A 170 -7.18 3.29 -11.34
N SER A 171 -6.70 4.30 -10.62
CA SER A 171 -6.53 5.67 -11.11
C SER A 171 -5.09 6.00 -11.52
N LEU A 172 -4.11 5.29 -10.96
CA LEU A 172 -2.67 5.55 -11.17
C LEU A 172 -1.99 4.52 -12.07
N GLY A 173 -2.60 3.34 -12.29
CA GLY A 173 -1.95 2.23 -12.99
C GLY A 173 -0.97 1.48 -12.09
N TRP A 174 0.17 1.07 -12.64
CA TRP A 174 1.20 0.34 -11.92
C TRP A 174 2.01 1.24 -11.01
N THR A 175 2.14 0.85 -9.75
CA THR A 175 3.11 1.39 -8.80
C THR A 175 4.02 0.28 -8.33
N VAL A 176 5.29 0.58 -8.12
CA VAL A 176 6.25 -0.34 -7.52
C VAL A 176 6.87 0.36 -6.33
N ASP A 177 6.66 -0.19 -5.16
CA ASP A 177 7.21 0.29 -3.90
C ASP A 177 8.29 -0.69 -3.46
N ALA A 178 9.46 -0.19 -3.05
CA ALA A 178 10.55 -1.00 -2.55
C ALA A 178 10.80 -0.69 -1.07
N HIS A 179 10.93 -1.72 -0.26
CA HIS A 179 11.37 -1.63 1.12
C HIS A 179 12.82 -2.06 1.23
N SER A 180 13.64 -1.16 1.79
CA SER A 180 15.06 -1.43 2.04
C SER A 180 15.29 -1.67 3.53
N PRO A 181 15.94 -2.79 3.90
CA PRO A 181 16.37 -3.01 5.27
C PRO A 181 17.38 -1.97 5.78
N LEU A 182 18.07 -1.25 4.90
CA LEU A 182 19.11 -0.27 5.29
C LEU A 182 18.53 0.96 5.97
N TRP A 183 17.38 1.45 5.49
CA TRP A 183 16.69 2.59 6.10
C TRP A 183 15.36 2.22 6.74
N ASP A 184 14.94 0.95 6.72
CA ASP A 184 13.72 0.48 7.37
C ASP A 184 12.48 1.30 6.96
N GLY A 185 12.30 1.46 5.65
CA GLY A 185 11.22 2.25 5.08
C GLY A 185 10.89 1.86 3.64
N TRP A 186 9.69 2.22 3.23
CA TRP A 186 9.24 2.11 1.85
C TRP A 186 9.59 3.37 1.08
N SER A 187 9.98 3.22 -0.19
CA SER A 187 10.05 4.32 -1.15
C SER A 187 9.54 3.83 -2.51
N ARG A 188 9.02 4.74 -3.33
CA ARG A 188 8.45 4.40 -4.63
C ARG A 188 9.49 4.45 -5.74
N ILE A 189 9.49 3.44 -6.59
CA ILE A 189 10.28 3.41 -7.82
C ILE A 189 9.59 4.27 -8.89
N ASP A 190 10.30 5.25 -9.43
CA ASP A 190 9.85 5.98 -10.62
C ASP A 190 9.99 5.09 -11.87
N LEU A 191 8.90 4.40 -12.19
CA LEU A 191 8.79 3.58 -13.41
C LEU A 191 9.03 4.41 -14.68
N GLY A 192 8.65 5.69 -14.70
CA GLY A 192 8.84 6.58 -15.84
C GLY A 192 10.31 6.78 -16.14
N TRP A 193 11.06 7.18 -15.11
CA TRP A 193 12.49 7.34 -15.19
C TRP A 193 13.18 6.03 -15.56
N CYS A 194 12.90 4.95 -14.83
CA CYS A 194 13.58 3.67 -15.01
C CYS A 194 13.34 3.02 -16.38
N LEU A 195 12.13 3.14 -16.93
CA LEU A 195 11.75 2.46 -18.18
C LEU A 195 11.80 3.34 -19.42
N ARG A 196 11.74 4.67 -19.26
CA ARG A 196 11.63 5.63 -20.38
C ARG A 196 12.66 6.76 -20.30
N GLY A 197 13.46 6.84 -19.24
CA GLY A 197 14.42 7.92 -19.01
C GLY A 197 13.75 9.28 -18.76
N ARG A 198 12.47 9.29 -18.38
CA ARG A 198 11.69 10.50 -18.08
C ARG A 198 10.67 10.22 -17.01
N SER A 199 10.76 10.95 -15.90
CA SER A 199 9.83 10.85 -14.79
C SER A 199 8.39 11.14 -15.20
N SER A 200 7.46 10.41 -14.59
CA SER A 200 6.03 10.72 -14.68
C SER A 200 5.67 11.72 -13.59
N PRO A 201 4.86 12.75 -13.88
CA PRO A 201 4.42 13.68 -12.83
C PRO A 201 3.50 12.98 -11.82
N VAL A 202 2.75 11.96 -12.24
CA VAL A 202 1.97 11.15 -11.31
C VAL A 202 2.77 9.94 -10.86
N PRO A 203 2.58 9.49 -9.61
CA PRO A 203 3.42 8.44 -9.01
C PRO A 203 3.21 7.03 -9.57
N GLY A 204 2.22 6.81 -10.43
CA GLY A 204 2.00 5.53 -11.09
C GLY A 204 2.15 5.62 -12.60
N MET A 205 2.38 4.47 -13.23
CA MET A 205 2.43 4.33 -14.68
C MET A 205 1.16 3.68 -15.23
N PRO A 206 0.42 4.33 -16.14
CA PRO A 206 -0.77 3.72 -16.76
C PRO A 206 -0.46 2.35 -17.39
N ASN A 207 -1.37 1.40 -17.24
CA ASN A 207 -1.21 0.04 -17.80
C ASN A 207 -1.02 0.00 -19.32
N THR A 208 -1.47 1.02 -20.05
CA THR A 208 -1.26 1.16 -21.50
C THR A 208 0.15 1.62 -21.88
N ARG A 209 0.98 2.04 -20.91
CA ARG A 209 2.31 2.60 -21.15
C ARG A 209 3.45 1.67 -20.73
N VAL A 210 3.14 0.53 -20.13
CA VAL A 210 4.12 -0.45 -19.66
C VAL A 210 3.58 -1.87 -19.77
N SER A 211 4.41 -2.77 -20.26
CA SER A 211 4.13 -4.20 -20.29
C SER A 211 4.60 -4.90 -19.01
N LEU A 212 4.00 -6.05 -18.70
CA LEU A 212 4.40 -6.85 -17.53
C LEU A 212 5.83 -7.37 -17.65
N THR A 213 6.28 -7.65 -18.87
CA THR A 213 7.68 -8.05 -19.14
C THR A 213 8.65 -6.95 -18.76
N GLU A 214 8.37 -5.69 -19.10
CA GLU A 214 9.22 -4.56 -18.71
C GLU A 214 9.28 -4.35 -17.20
N ILE A 215 8.17 -4.52 -16.49
CA ILE A 215 8.14 -4.46 -15.02
C ILE A 215 8.99 -5.59 -14.43
N ALA A 216 8.81 -6.83 -14.92
CA ALA A 216 9.58 -7.98 -14.45
C ALA A 216 11.09 -7.78 -14.71
N GLU A 217 11.47 -7.30 -15.89
CA GLU A 217 12.87 -7.01 -16.23
C GLU A 217 13.48 -5.92 -15.34
N LEU A 218 12.74 -4.84 -15.08
CA LEU A 218 13.18 -3.77 -14.18
C LEU A 218 13.44 -4.32 -12.76
N LEU A 219 12.52 -5.13 -12.24
CA LEU A 219 12.68 -5.75 -10.93
C LEU A 219 13.89 -6.68 -10.91
N CYS A 220 14.09 -7.52 -11.93
CA CYS A 220 15.23 -8.42 -11.99
C CYS A 220 16.59 -7.72 -12.15
N ARG A 221 16.64 -6.49 -12.66
CA ARG A 221 17.89 -5.69 -12.69
C ARG A 221 18.36 -5.26 -11.29
N GLY A 222 17.46 -5.29 -10.31
CA GLY A 222 17.78 -5.03 -8.91
C GLY A 222 17.98 -3.55 -8.56
N ARG A 223 18.19 -3.30 -7.26
CA ARG A 223 18.10 -1.97 -6.64
C ARG A 223 19.01 -0.91 -7.23
N ARG A 224 20.18 -1.31 -7.75
CA ARG A 224 21.16 -0.38 -8.37
C ARG A 224 20.60 0.37 -9.57
N THR A 225 19.48 -0.08 -10.14
CA THR A 225 18.86 0.51 -11.33
C THR A 225 17.58 1.29 -11.04
N TRP A 226 17.13 1.36 -9.78
CA TRP A 226 15.81 1.89 -9.43
C TRP A 226 15.81 3.38 -9.04
N ASP A 227 16.98 4.01 -8.93
CA ASP A 227 17.15 5.42 -8.56
C ASP A 227 16.32 5.83 -7.32
N ILE A 228 16.51 5.10 -6.21
CA ILE A 228 15.76 5.27 -4.96
C ILE A 228 16.67 5.88 -3.89
N GLU A 229 16.27 7.01 -3.32
CA GLU A 229 16.88 7.63 -2.15
C GLU A 229 16.25 7.14 -0.83
N SER A 230 16.82 7.55 0.32
CA SER A 230 16.33 7.10 1.63
C SER A 230 14.91 7.61 1.88
N ALA A 231 14.03 6.71 2.34
CA ALA A 231 12.69 7.11 2.74
C ALA A 231 12.72 8.13 3.89
N TRP A 232 11.86 9.12 3.79
CA TRP A 232 11.55 10.10 4.81
C TRP A 232 11.17 9.43 6.12
N LYS A 233 11.62 10.04 7.23
CA LYS A 233 11.26 9.61 8.57
C LYS A 233 10.74 10.80 9.36
N PRO A 234 9.64 10.64 10.10
CA PRO A 234 9.17 11.70 10.97
C PRO A 234 10.27 12.07 11.98
N PRO A 235 10.40 13.37 12.32
CA PRO A 235 11.30 13.80 13.38
C PRO A 235 11.02 13.00 14.64
N ARG A 236 12.02 12.27 15.17
CA ARG A 236 11.84 11.54 16.42
C ARG A 236 11.57 12.55 17.53
N PRO A 237 10.61 12.29 18.43
CA PRO A 237 10.49 13.10 19.64
C PRO A 237 11.84 13.04 20.34
N SER A 238 12.49 14.20 20.47
CA SER A 238 13.75 14.33 21.20
C SER A 238 13.55 13.69 22.57
N SER A 239 14.33 12.65 22.87
CA SER A 239 14.43 12.17 24.24
C SER A 239 14.77 13.37 25.12
N PRO A 240 14.15 13.53 26.30
CA PRO A 240 14.42 14.68 27.15
C PRO A 240 15.93 14.80 27.32
N PRO A 241 16.52 16.00 27.12
CA PRO A 241 17.94 16.16 27.27
C PRO A 241 18.34 15.61 28.65
N ALA A 242 19.39 14.79 28.69
CA ALA A 242 20.05 14.46 29.95
C ALA A 242 20.26 15.77 30.71
N PRO A 243 20.04 15.83 32.05
CA PRO A 243 20.07 17.08 32.79
C PRO A 243 21.43 17.75 32.59
N THR A 244 21.47 18.71 31.67
CA THR A 244 22.64 19.51 31.41
C THR A 244 22.91 20.28 32.68
N SER A 245 24.13 20.16 33.18
CA SER A 245 24.64 20.87 34.34
C SER A 245 24.23 22.34 34.25
N ALA A 246 23.74 22.88 35.38
CA ALA A 246 23.20 24.22 35.49
C ALA A 246 24.03 25.27 34.73
N PRO A 247 23.39 26.20 33.98
CA PRO A 247 24.12 27.22 33.26
C PRO A 247 24.87 28.12 34.25
N THR A 248 26.12 28.43 33.92
CA THR A 248 26.92 29.39 34.67
C THR A 248 26.32 30.79 34.46
N PRO A 249 26.23 31.67 35.48
CA PRO A 249 25.40 32.89 35.44
C PRO A 249 25.95 34.03 34.56
N GLN A 250 26.70 33.74 33.49
CA GLN A 250 27.38 34.75 32.67
C GLN A 250 26.99 34.76 31.19
N ASP A 251 26.21 33.80 30.68
CA ASP A 251 25.70 33.83 29.30
C ASP A 251 24.34 34.54 29.14
N ALA A 252 23.79 35.09 30.23
CA ALA A 252 22.49 35.79 30.23
C ALA A 252 22.58 37.29 29.88
N LEU A 253 23.39 37.68 28.89
CA LEU A 253 23.53 39.08 28.48
C LEU A 253 23.38 39.37 26.99
N PHE A 254 23.07 38.36 26.17
CA PHE A 254 22.56 38.58 24.83
C PHE A 254 21.25 37.81 24.70
N PRO A 255 20.08 38.48 24.66
CA PRO A 255 18.95 37.83 24.02
C PRO A 255 19.39 37.64 22.57
N ASP A 256 19.67 36.40 22.17
CA ASP A 256 19.56 36.04 20.77
C ASP A 256 18.16 36.50 20.38
N ALA A 257 18.11 37.58 19.62
CA ALA A 257 16.91 37.94 18.89
C ALA A 257 16.66 36.71 18.01
N LEU A 258 15.73 35.86 18.43
CA LEU A 258 15.01 34.99 17.51
C LEU A 258 14.59 35.94 16.40
N GLU A 259 15.31 35.86 15.28
CA GLU A 259 14.96 36.59 14.07
C GLU A 259 13.46 36.33 13.88
N ASP A 260 12.69 37.41 13.85
CA ASP A 260 11.26 37.39 13.65
C ASP A 260 11.06 36.86 12.22
N GLU A 261 11.13 35.54 12.06
CA GLU A 261 10.91 34.85 10.79
C GLU A 261 9.56 35.35 10.29
N CYS A 262 9.60 36.14 9.23
CA CYS A 262 8.42 36.70 8.63
C CYS A 262 7.54 35.53 8.19
N VAL A 263 6.53 35.20 9.00
CA VAL A 263 5.73 34.01 8.78
C VAL A 263 5.00 34.12 7.44
N PRO A 264 5.26 33.20 6.48
CA PRO A 264 4.63 33.27 5.17
C PRO A 264 3.11 33.23 5.25
N GLY A 265 2.44 33.89 4.29
CA GLY A 265 0.97 33.99 4.29
C GLY A 265 0.27 32.64 4.26
N TRP A 266 0.85 31.65 3.57
CA TRP A 266 0.34 30.29 3.51
C TRP A 266 0.45 29.55 4.85
N PHE A 267 1.47 29.85 5.66
CA PHE A 267 1.75 29.20 6.94
C PHE A 267 1.05 29.88 8.13
N ALA A 268 0.79 31.19 8.03
CA ALA A 268 0.17 31.98 9.08
C ALA A 268 -1.13 31.35 9.62
N GLY A 269 -1.97 30.83 8.72
CA GLY A 269 -3.19 30.16 9.14
C GLY A 269 -2.97 28.76 9.74
N PHE A 270 -1.93 28.02 9.35
CA PHE A 270 -1.58 26.75 10.02
C PHE A 270 -1.15 27.02 11.46
N ARG A 271 -0.31 28.04 11.65
CA ARG A 271 0.10 28.50 12.99
C ARG A 271 -1.08 28.91 13.85
N GLU A 272 -2.06 29.65 13.30
CA GLU A 272 -3.27 30.03 14.04
C GLU A 272 -4.14 28.80 14.39
N LEU A 273 -4.33 27.88 13.45
CA LEU A 273 -5.05 26.63 13.70
C LEU A 273 -4.40 25.83 14.83
N TRP A 274 -3.09 25.68 14.80
CA TRP A 274 -2.35 24.90 15.78
C TRP A 274 -2.35 25.57 17.15
N ALA A 275 -2.21 26.89 17.21
CA ALA A 275 -2.28 27.66 18.45
C ALA A 275 -3.66 27.58 19.13
N THR A 276 -4.76 27.58 18.37
CA THR A 276 -6.11 27.49 18.95
C THR A 276 -6.48 26.11 19.51
N ALA A 277 -5.72 25.07 19.17
CA ALA A 277 -5.92 23.71 19.65
C ALA A 277 -5.12 23.40 20.94
N GLU A 278 -4.28 24.33 21.42
CA GLU A 278 -3.59 24.23 22.70
C GLU A 278 -4.48 24.75 23.84
N GLY A 279 -5.07 23.83 24.61
CA GLY A 279 -5.59 24.17 25.93
C GLY A 279 -4.44 24.49 26.91
N PRO A 280 -4.69 25.27 27.98
CA PRO A 280 -3.63 25.80 28.87
C PRO A 280 -2.80 24.75 29.65
N GLU A 281 -3.10 23.45 29.51
CA GLU A 281 -2.50 22.38 30.34
C GLU A 281 -1.47 21.48 29.63
N LYS A 282 -1.19 21.67 28.33
CA LYS A 282 -0.17 20.87 27.61
C LYS A 282 1.13 21.63 27.33
N ARG A 283 1.77 22.21 28.36
CA ARG A 283 3.15 22.76 28.24
C ARG A 283 4.23 21.68 28.44
N GLY A 284 4.15 20.59 27.69
CA GLY A 284 5.09 19.48 27.84
C GLY A 284 5.35 18.64 26.59
N GLY A 285 4.93 19.07 25.40
CA GLY A 285 5.04 18.23 24.21
C GLY A 285 5.49 19.01 22.99
N ILE A 286 6.62 18.55 22.41
CA ILE A 286 7.05 18.66 21.01
C ILE A 286 7.08 20.10 20.44
N GLY A 287 8.28 20.57 20.09
CA GLY A 287 8.43 21.86 19.40
C GLY A 287 7.53 21.92 18.16
N THR A 288 6.75 22.99 18.04
CA THR A 288 5.95 23.26 16.85
C THR A 288 6.90 23.42 15.66
N LEU A 289 6.72 22.60 14.61
CA LEU A 289 7.53 22.68 13.41
C LEU A 289 7.47 24.10 12.81
N SER A 290 8.62 24.63 12.42
CA SER A 290 8.76 25.87 11.66
C SER A 290 8.16 25.74 10.26
N ALA A 291 7.95 26.88 9.58
CA ALA A 291 7.44 26.87 8.21
C ALA A 291 8.37 26.11 7.26
N SER A 292 9.69 26.26 7.43
CA SER A 292 10.71 25.59 6.63
C SER A 292 10.69 24.07 6.86
N GLU A 293 10.66 23.62 8.12
CA GLU A 293 10.61 22.19 8.44
C GLU A 293 9.34 21.52 7.89
N VAL A 294 8.22 22.24 7.86
CA VAL A 294 6.97 21.74 7.26
C VAL A 294 7.10 21.62 5.74
N VAL A 295 7.69 22.60 5.06
CA VAL A 295 7.89 22.54 3.60
C VAL A 295 8.82 21.40 3.23
N GLU A 296 9.94 21.26 3.93
CA GLU A 296 10.91 20.18 3.74
C GLU A 296 10.25 18.81 3.93
N ALA A 297 9.55 18.62 5.05
CA ALA A 297 8.85 17.36 5.33
C ALA A 297 7.77 17.03 4.29
N VAL A 298 7.01 18.02 3.81
CA VAL A 298 5.99 17.82 2.76
C VAL A 298 6.64 17.49 1.42
N LEU A 299 7.72 18.18 1.04
CA LEU A 299 8.43 17.94 -0.20
C LEU A 299 9.06 16.54 -0.23
N GLU A 300 9.74 16.15 0.84
CA GLU A 300 10.36 14.82 0.97
C GLU A 300 9.31 13.71 0.91
N GLN A 301 8.21 13.84 1.67
CA GLN A 301 7.13 12.85 1.64
C GLN A 301 6.49 12.73 0.25
N LEU A 302 6.17 13.85 -0.41
CA LEU A 302 5.59 13.79 -1.76
C LEU A 302 6.58 13.16 -2.78
N SER A 303 7.87 13.44 -2.64
CA SER A 303 8.91 12.82 -3.47
C SER A 303 8.94 11.30 -3.27
N ASP A 304 8.88 10.83 -2.02
CA ASP A 304 8.78 9.41 -1.68
C ASP A 304 7.50 8.74 -2.17
N LEU A 305 6.40 9.49 -2.21
CA LEU A 305 5.15 9.03 -2.81
C LEU A 305 5.25 8.91 -4.33
N GLY A 306 6.32 9.42 -4.96
CA GLY A 306 6.60 9.34 -6.39
C GLY A 306 6.20 10.58 -7.20
N PHE A 307 6.01 11.74 -6.56
CA PHE A 307 5.82 13.02 -7.25
C PHE A 307 7.19 13.61 -7.62
N ALA A 308 7.77 13.13 -8.72
CA ALA A 308 9.16 13.37 -9.08
C ALA A 308 9.48 14.77 -9.63
N ASP A 309 8.47 15.58 -9.96
CA ASP A 309 8.65 16.91 -10.55
C ASP A 309 8.56 18.07 -9.54
N LEU A 310 8.52 17.75 -8.24
CA LEU A 310 8.43 18.74 -7.18
C LEU A 310 9.83 19.27 -6.81
N ARG A 311 9.93 20.58 -6.58
CA ARG A 311 11.14 21.25 -6.11
C ARG A 311 10.81 22.34 -5.10
N GLU A 312 11.78 22.71 -4.28
CA GLU A 312 11.67 23.88 -3.41
C GLU A 312 11.44 25.15 -4.25
N GLY A 313 10.49 25.97 -3.81
CA GLY A 313 10.13 27.21 -4.48
C GLY A 313 11.01 28.37 -4.03
N VAL A 314 11.29 29.28 -4.97
CA VAL A 314 12.03 30.52 -4.68
C VAL A 314 11.10 31.59 -4.09
N ASP A 315 9.79 31.49 -4.36
CA ASP A 315 8.78 32.42 -3.85
C ASP A 315 8.28 31.97 -2.47
N PRO A 316 8.35 32.83 -1.43
CA PRO A 316 7.85 32.48 -0.10
C PRO A 316 6.35 32.13 -0.07
N ASP A 317 5.55 32.60 -1.03
CA ASP A 317 4.13 32.28 -1.16
C ASP A 317 3.85 30.99 -1.97
N GLU A 318 4.86 30.48 -2.70
CA GLU A 318 4.83 29.20 -3.42
C GLU A 318 6.02 28.33 -3.01
N PRO A 319 6.04 27.80 -1.77
CA PRO A 319 7.22 27.13 -1.20
C PRO A 319 7.58 25.80 -1.88
N ILE A 320 6.64 25.22 -2.64
CA ILE A 320 6.87 24.02 -3.46
C ILE A 320 6.38 24.32 -4.86
N GLN A 321 7.26 24.10 -5.83
CA GLN A 321 6.99 24.32 -7.24
C GLN A 321 6.99 23.01 -8.02
N SER A 322 6.24 23.03 -9.11
CA SER A 322 6.10 21.90 -10.02
C SER A 322 5.66 22.39 -11.40
N ASP A 323 6.15 21.72 -12.43
CA ASP A 323 5.78 22.03 -13.80
C ASP A 323 4.38 21.46 -14.14
N PHE A 324 3.95 20.39 -13.46
CA PHE A 324 2.68 19.70 -13.73
C PHE A 324 1.60 19.92 -12.67
N PHE A 325 1.96 20.38 -11.47
CA PHE A 325 1.05 20.60 -10.36
C PHE A 325 1.14 22.02 -9.82
N HIS A 326 -0.02 22.51 -9.38
CA HIS A 326 -0.13 23.65 -8.49
C HIS A 326 -0.39 23.12 -7.09
N ILE A 327 0.47 23.49 -6.14
CA ILE A 327 0.40 23.07 -4.75
C ILE A 327 -0.31 24.15 -3.96
N ALA A 328 -1.53 23.87 -3.51
CA ALA A 328 -2.34 24.79 -2.72
C ALA A 328 -2.31 24.42 -1.23
N TRP A 329 -2.05 25.40 -0.39
CA TRP A 329 -2.00 25.26 1.06
C TRP A 329 -3.30 25.81 1.68
N HIS A 330 -4.06 24.97 2.39
CA HIS A 330 -5.32 25.36 3.03
C HIS A 330 -5.30 25.13 4.54
N SER A 331 -5.30 26.25 5.25
CA SER A 331 -5.30 26.31 6.71
C SER A 331 -6.55 26.98 7.29
N GLY A 332 -7.69 26.88 6.60
CA GLY A 332 -8.94 27.42 7.12
C GLY A 332 -9.49 26.57 8.26
N ARG A 333 -10.12 27.20 9.26
CA ARG A 333 -10.77 26.54 10.43
C ARG A 333 -11.87 25.53 10.08
N LYS A 334 -12.32 25.52 8.83
CA LYS A 334 -13.33 24.59 8.32
C LYS A 334 -12.71 23.74 7.23
N SER A 335 -13.12 22.47 7.20
CA SER A 335 -12.81 21.54 6.12
C SER A 335 -13.24 22.13 4.77
N LEU A 336 -12.52 21.75 3.71
CA LEU A 336 -12.74 22.27 2.37
C LEU A 336 -14.12 21.88 1.83
N SER A 337 -14.83 22.88 1.29
CA SER A 337 -16.08 22.72 0.57
C SER A 337 -15.83 22.40 -0.91
N THR A 338 -16.88 21.93 -1.59
CA THR A 338 -16.86 21.70 -3.05
C THR A 338 -16.49 22.96 -3.82
N SER A 339 -17.07 24.11 -3.44
CA SER A 339 -16.78 25.41 -4.06
C SER A 339 -15.31 25.82 -3.92
N ALA A 340 -14.70 25.55 -2.77
CA ALA A 340 -13.29 25.84 -2.54
C ALA A 340 -12.39 24.96 -3.43
N VAL A 341 -12.67 23.66 -3.51
CA VAL A 341 -11.91 22.74 -4.38
C VAL A 341 -12.07 23.11 -5.86
N HIS A 342 -13.28 23.45 -6.33
CA HIS A 342 -13.47 23.92 -7.71
C HIS A 342 -12.68 25.20 -8.01
N LYS A 343 -12.67 26.15 -7.07
CA LYS A 343 -11.89 27.39 -7.21
C LYS A 343 -10.40 27.09 -7.31
N MET A 344 -9.86 26.28 -6.39
CA MET A 344 -8.44 25.90 -6.39
C MET A 344 -8.06 25.13 -7.66
N ASN A 345 -8.92 24.23 -8.15
CA ASN A 345 -8.66 23.50 -9.37
C ASN A 345 -8.68 24.41 -10.61
N SER A 346 -9.53 25.44 -10.61
CA SER A 346 -9.56 26.44 -11.68
C SER A 346 -8.29 27.31 -11.66
N LEU A 347 -7.79 27.66 -10.47
CA LEU A 347 -6.51 28.37 -10.31
C LEU A 347 -5.33 27.51 -10.77
N ALA A 348 -5.31 26.23 -10.40
CA ALA A 348 -4.30 25.29 -10.87
C ALA A 348 -4.28 25.18 -12.40
N ALA A 349 -5.45 25.07 -13.03
CA ALA A 349 -5.53 25.02 -14.49
C ALA A 349 -5.02 26.31 -15.15
N ALA A 350 -5.20 27.47 -14.51
CA ALA A 350 -4.78 28.77 -15.01
C ALA A 350 -3.29 29.10 -14.76
N SER A 351 -2.65 28.45 -13.79
CA SER A 351 -1.24 28.68 -13.45
C SER A 351 -0.25 27.92 -14.34
N GLY A 352 -0.76 27.11 -15.28
CA GLY A 352 0.05 26.49 -16.32
C GLY A 352 0.24 27.41 -17.51
N GLU A 353 1.49 27.68 -17.89
CA GLU A 353 1.80 28.52 -19.06
C GLU A 353 1.47 27.78 -20.37
N ASP A 354 2.01 26.57 -20.56
CA ASP A 354 1.84 25.79 -21.80
C ASP A 354 0.71 24.76 -21.72
N ALA A 355 0.43 24.24 -20.52
CA ALA A 355 -0.58 23.22 -20.29
C ALA A 355 -1.18 23.36 -18.88
N PRO A 356 -2.47 23.07 -18.68
CA PRO A 356 -3.12 23.24 -17.39
C PRO A 356 -2.48 22.33 -16.33
N LYS A 357 -2.07 22.91 -15.20
CA LYS A 357 -1.55 22.15 -14.06
C LYS A 357 -2.69 21.43 -13.34
N ARG A 358 -2.36 20.31 -12.71
CA ARG A 358 -3.25 19.59 -11.78
C ARG A 358 -3.10 20.15 -10.38
N LEU A 359 -4.05 19.84 -9.51
CA LEU A 359 -4.05 20.34 -8.14
C LEU A 359 -3.48 19.30 -7.15
N ILE A 360 -2.55 19.73 -6.31
CA ILE A 360 -2.23 19.09 -5.02
C ILE A 360 -2.67 20.04 -3.91
N VAL A 361 -3.43 19.56 -2.93
CA VAL A 361 -3.87 20.35 -1.77
C VAL A 361 -3.25 19.79 -0.50
N ILE A 362 -2.58 20.64 0.27
CA ILE A 362 -2.13 20.35 1.63
C ILE A 362 -3.05 21.08 2.60
N THR A 363 -3.70 20.36 3.52
CA THR A 363 -4.70 20.95 4.43
C THR A 363 -4.53 20.57 5.89
N GLY A 364 -4.80 21.51 6.79
CA GLY A 364 -4.82 21.27 8.24
C GLY A 364 -6.20 20.89 8.82
N THR A 365 -7.26 20.86 8.01
CA THR A 365 -8.64 20.60 8.48
C THR A 365 -9.42 19.58 7.64
N GLY A 366 -8.79 19.05 6.59
CA GLY A 366 -9.34 17.98 5.76
C GLY A 366 -10.41 18.45 4.76
N LEU A 367 -11.03 17.48 4.09
CA LEU A 367 -12.07 17.70 3.07
C LEU A 367 -13.43 17.22 3.56
N THR A 368 -14.49 17.92 3.17
CA THR A 368 -15.83 17.34 3.26
C THR A 368 -15.98 16.20 2.25
N ARG A 369 -16.82 15.21 2.54
CA ARG A 369 -17.03 14.06 1.62
C ARG A 369 -17.42 14.48 0.18
N PRO A 370 -18.33 15.44 -0.04
CA PRO A 370 -18.61 15.90 -1.40
C PRO A 370 -17.41 16.59 -2.07
N ALA A 371 -16.58 17.29 -1.30
CA ALA A 371 -15.37 17.92 -1.83
C ALA A 371 -14.30 16.88 -2.24
N ALA A 372 -14.19 15.78 -1.48
CA ALA A 372 -13.35 14.64 -1.84
C ALA A 372 -13.77 14.00 -3.17
N ASP A 373 -15.09 13.87 -3.42
CA ASP A 373 -15.60 13.36 -4.70
C ASP A 373 -15.28 14.30 -5.87
N VAL A 374 -15.40 15.63 -5.66
CA VAL A 374 -14.99 16.63 -6.66
C VAL A 374 -13.49 16.57 -6.94
N ALA A 375 -12.64 16.47 -5.90
CA ALA A 375 -11.19 16.35 -6.06
C ALA A 375 -10.81 15.09 -6.87
N ASN A 376 -11.46 13.96 -6.57
CA ASN A 376 -11.30 12.71 -7.32
C ASN A 376 -11.64 12.86 -8.81
N GLN A 377 -12.77 13.50 -9.13
CA GLN A 377 -13.21 13.75 -10.51
C GLN A 377 -12.26 14.69 -11.24
N ALA A 378 -11.76 15.72 -10.56
CA ALA A 378 -10.77 16.66 -11.08
C ALA A 378 -9.37 16.04 -11.24
N LYS A 379 -9.17 14.79 -10.79
CA LYS A 379 -7.86 14.12 -10.73
C LYS A 379 -6.83 14.87 -9.87
N ALA A 380 -7.31 15.61 -8.88
CA ALA A 380 -6.49 16.28 -7.88
C ALA A 380 -6.00 15.30 -6.82
N PHE A 381 -5.00 15.70 -6.06
CA PHE A 381 -4.57 15.03 -4.82
C PHE A 381 -4.80 15.96 -3.64
N ALA A 382 -5.25 15.42 -2.52
CA ALA A 382 -5.45 16.18 -1.29
C ALA A 382 -4.95 15.39 -0.09
N PHE A 383 -4.05 16.01 0.65
CA PHE A 383 -3.41 15.47 1.84
C PHE A 383 -3.75 16.32 3.05
N TYR A 384 -4.01 15.67 4.17
CA TYR A 384 -4.05 16.29 5.47
C TYR A 384 -2.67 16.24 6.10
N LEU A 385 -2.20 17.40 6.56
CA LEU A 385 -0.94 17.56 7.26
C LEU A 385 -1.19 17.42 8.77
N ASP A 386 -0.64 16.35 9.36
CA ASP A 386 -0.63 16.20 10.80
C ASP A 386 0.35 17.20 11.43
N ARG A 387 -0.12 17.93 12.43
CA ARG A 387 0.65 19.00 13.08
C ARG A 387 1.74 18.48 14.03
N GLU A 388 1.55 17.29 14.59
CA GLU A 388 2.41 16.72 15.63
C GLU A 388 3.54 15.92 15.00
N THR A 389 3.28 15.26 13.87
CA THR A 389 4.26 14.40 13.19
C THR A 389 4.79 14.98 11.88
N GLY A 390 4.10 15.98 11.30
CA GLY A 390 4.37 16.45 9.95
C GLY A 390 3.92 15.46 8.86
N GLU A 391 3.25 14.37 9.22
CA GLU A 391 2.87 13.32 8.29
C GLU A 391 1.70 13.71 7.38
N LEU A 392 1.80 13.31 6.12
CA LEU A 392 0.73 13.45 5.13
C LEU A 392 -0.19 12.23 5.15
N SER A 393 -1.49 12.48 5.35
CA SER A 393 -2.54 11.46 5.23
C SER A 393 -3.50 11.77 4.09
N ALA A 394 -3.86 10.74 3.33
CA ALA A 394 -4.76 10.91 2.19
C ALA A 394 -6.18 11.31 2.61
N GLN A 395 -6.80 12.23 1.83
CA GLN A 395 -8.17 12.72 2.10
C GLN A 395 -9.24 12.15 1.15
N HIS A 396 -8.85 11.38 0.13
CA HIS A 396 -9.77 10.74 -0.80
C HIS A 396 -9.11 9.56 -1.52
N SER A 397 -9.91 8.76 -2.25
CA SER A 397 -9.46 7.48 -2.83
C SER A 397 -8.25 7.60 -3.75
N ARG A 398 -8.22 8.59 -4.67
CA ARG A 398 -7.05 8.81 -5.55
C ARG A 398 -5.78 9.13 -4.76
N THR A 399 -5.86 9.88 -3.67
CA THR A 399 -4.70 10.14 -2.80
C THR A 399 -4.29 8.89 -2.03
N HIS A 400 -5.25 8.08 -1.59
CA HIS A 400 -4.95 6.79 -0.96
C HIS A 400 -4.23 5.83 -1.92
N GLU A 401 -4.52 5.88 -3.22
CA GLU A 401 -3.78 5.10 -4.21
C GLU A 401 -2.30 5.50 -4.28
N ALA A 402 -1.98 6.77 -4.01
CA ALA A 402 -0.61 7.29 -4.04
C ALA A 402 0.18 7.00 -2.76
N LEU A 403 -0.45 6.66 -1.63
CA LEU A 403 0.29 6.35 -0.40
C LEU A 403 1.18 5.12 -0.57
N LEU A 404 2.30 5.13 0.17
CA LEU A 404 3.17 3.99 0.33
C LEU A 404 2.52 2.88 1.18
N PRO A 405 3.03 1.65 1.12
CA PRO A 405 2.55 0.57 1.97
C PRO A 405 2.75 0.90 3.46
N VAL A 406 1.66 0.87 4.24
CA VAL A 406 1.69 1.19 5.69
C VAL A 406 2.31 0.07 6.53
N ARG A 407 2.27 -1.17 6.03
CA ARG A 407 2.80 -2.33 6.74
C ARG A 407 4.23 -2.56 6.31
N GLN A 408 5.11 -2.85 7.28
CA GLN A 408 6.42 -3.44 6.96
C GLN A 408 6.20 -4.66 6.05
N PRO A 409 7.12 -4.92 5.10
CA PRO A 409 7.07 -6.12 4.27
C PRO A 409 6.93 -7.34 5.18
N VAL A 410 6.38 -8.42 4.65
CA VAL A 410 6.09 -9.67 5.39
C VAL A 410 7.40 -10.32 5.88
N ARG A 411 8.00 -9.71 6.91
CA ARG A 411 9.01 -10.27 7.82
C ARG A 411 8.34 -10.80 9.09
N ARG A 412 7.02 -10.70 9.17
CA ARG A 412 6.21 -11.17 10.30
C ARG A 412 6.28 -12.69 10.33
N GLU A 413 7.16 -13.19 11.18
CA GLU A 413 7.16 -14.56 11.69
C GLU A 413 7.03 -15.59 10.56
N LEU A 414 8.09 -15.74 9.77
CA LEU A 414 8.42 -16.99 9.08
C LEU A 414 8.75 -18.07 10.13
N GLU A 415 7.89 -18.26 11.14
CA GLU A 415 7.83 -19.60 11.69
C GLU A 415 7.28 -20.45 10.55
N PRO A 416 7.98 -21.53 10.15
CA PRO A 416 7.45 -22.43 9.14
C PRO A 416 6.04 -22.85 9.56
N TRP A 417 5.16 -22.99 8.57
CA TRP A 417 3.78 -23.39 8.78
C TRP A 417 3.72 -24.64 9.66
#